data_AF-A0A7X9T912-F1
#
_entry.id   AF-A0A7X9T912-F1
#
_cell.length_a   1.000
_cell.length_b   1.000
_cell.length_c   1.000
_cell.angle_alpha   90.00
_cell.angle_beta   90.00
_cell.angle_gamma   90.00
#
_symmetry.space_group_name_H-M   'P 1'
#
loop_
_entity.id
_entity.type
_entity.pdbx_description
1 polymer ?
#
loop_
_entity_poly.entity_id
_entity_poly.type
_entity_poly.pdbx_seq_one_letter_code
_entity_poly.pdbx_strand_id
1 'polypeptide(L)'
;MSSKGSDPMEVFVGLALRVLVAAVVLGVAFQVCEAMGPVARAIACACGVAVMVALPLMTARTLLGNNVRLDGRARTSLAVLFVTLAVPLVALGMGGNLNGGSAAVMVLVPEVAFLASLGNRPGT
;
A
#
# COMPACT_ATOMS: atom_id res chain seq x y z
N MET A 1 29.25 -23.01 -4.18
CA MET A 1 28.29 -21.95 -4.56
C MET A 1 27.76 -21.33 -3.28
N SER A 2 28.11 -20.07 -3.02
CA SER A 2 27.83 -19.38 -1.76
C SER A 2 26.35 -18.98 -1.70
N SER A 3 25.60 -19.60 -0.79
CA SER A 3 24.23 -19.20 -0.48
C SER A 3 24.28 -17.91 0.32
N LYS A 4 24.33 -16.79 -0.38
CA LYS A 4 24.17 -15.45 0.19
C LYS A 4 22.71 -15.31 0.63
N GLY A 5 22.40 -15.84 1.81
CA GLY A 5 21.14 -15.54 2.48
C GLY A 5 21.16 -14.06 2.78
N SER A 6 20.30 -13.28 2.12
CA SER A 6 20.11 -11.87 2.48
C SER A 6 19.79 -11.79 3.95
N ASP A 7 20.55 -11.00 4.69
CA ASP A 7 20.26 -10.72 6.08
C ASP A 7 18.81 -10.21 6.18
N PRO A 8 18.00 -10.70 7.11
CA PRO A 8 16.59 -10.29 7.22
C PRO A 8 16.45 -8.77 7.34
N MET A 9 17.45 -8.10 7.92
CA MET A 9 17.55 -6.64 8.00
C MET A 9 17.63 -5.95 6.64
N GLU A 10 18.40 -6.48 5.67
CA GLU A 10 18.46 -5.93 4.30
C GLU A 10 17.09 -6.00 3.61
N VAL A 11 16.35 -7.10 3.83
CA VAL A 11 15.02 -7.28 3.24
C VAL A 11 14.03 -6.27 3.81
N PHE A 12 14.02 -6.07 5.14
CA PHE A 12 13.14 -5.08 5.77
C PHE A 12 13.49 -3.64 5.38
N VAL A 13 14.79 -3.29 5.34
CA VAL A 13 15.24 -1.96 4.90
C VAL A 13 14.88 -1.73 3.43
N GLY A 14 15.09 -2.73 2.57
CA GLY A 14 14.71 -2.67 1.16
C GLY A 14 13.20 -2.51 0.97
N LEU A 15 12.40 -3.19 1.80
CA LEU A 15 10.94 -3.05 1.77
C LEU A 15 10.50 -1.66 2.24
N ALA A 16 11.01 -1.19 3.38
CA ALA A 16 10.70 0.13 3.93
C ALA A 16 11.07 1.26 2.96
N LEU A 17 12.22 1.15 2.28
CA LEU A 17 12.62 2.12 1.26
C LEU A 17 11.65 2.13 0.07
N ARG A 18 11.18 0.96 -0.39
CA ARG A 18 10.19 0.88 -1.48
C ARG A 18 8.85 1.49 -1.09
N VAL A 19 8.40 1.25 0.15
CA VAL A 19 7.18 1.86 0.70
C VAL A 19 7.33 3.38 0.76
N LEU A 20 8.48 3.88 1.25
CA LEU A 20 8.78 5.31 1.31
C LEU A 20 8.76 5.94 -0.09
N VAL A 21 9.42 5.31 -1.07
CA VAL A 21 9.43 5.79 -2.47
C VAL A 21 8.01 5.79 -3.04
N ALA A 22 7.22 4.73 -2.83
CA ALA A 22 5.83 4.68 -3.25
C ALA A 22 5.00 5.80 -2.60
N ALA A 23 5.21 6.09 -1.31
CA ALA A 23 4.56 7.19 -0.59
C ALA A 23 4.82 8.53 -1.26
N VAL A 24 6.09 8.83 -1.53
CA VAL A 24 6.52 10.09 -2.14
C VAL A 24 5.95 10.22 -3.55
N VAL A 25 6.07 9.17 -4.36
CA VAL A 25 5.56 9.17 -5.74
C VAL A 25 4.05 9.36 -5.78
N LEU A 26 3.29 8.66 -4.93
CA LEU A 26 1.84 8.83 -4.83
C LEU A 26 1.46 10.23 -4.32
N GLY A 27 2.18 10.74 -3.32
CA GLY A 27 1.92 12.06 -2.77
C GLY A 27 2.13 13.17 -3.80
N VAL A 28 3.23 13.10 -4.55
CA VAL A 28 3.52 14.03 -5.64
C VAL A 28 2.50 13.88 -6.77
N ALA A 29 2.16 12.64 -7.17
CA ALA A 29 1.19 12.39 -8.23
C ALA A 29 -0.20 12.97 -7.86
N PHE A 30 -0.68 12.74 -6.64
CA PHE A 30 -1.94 13.31 -6.18
C PHE A 30 -1.91 14.84 -6.13
N GLN A 31 -0.83 15.46 -5.63
CA GLN A 31 -0.71 16.93 -5.62
C GLN A 31 -0.74 17.52 -7.04
N VAL A 32 0.01 16.92 -7.98
CA VAL A 32 0.03 17.37 -9.37
C VAL A 32 -1.34 17.20 -10.03
N CYS A 33 -1.98 16.05 -9.82
CA CYS A 33 -3.31 15.77 -10.36
C CYS A 33 -4.40 16.67 -9.75
N GLU A 34 -4.27 17.08 -8.49
CA GLU A 34 -5.21 18.00 -7.86
C GLU A 34 -5.22 19.36 -8.57
N ALA A 35 -4.05 19.82 -9.04
CA ALA A 35 -3.89 21.07 -9.80
C ALA A 35 -4.33 20.98 -11.28
N MET A 36 -4.36 19.78 -11.87
CA MET A 36 -4.70 19.57 -13.29
C MET A 36 -6.20 19.41 -13.58
N GLY A 37 -7.03 19.21 -12.56
CA GLY A 37 -8.50 19.15 -12.69
C GLY A 37 -9.11 17.74 -12.50
N PRO A 38 -10.42 17.58 -12.74
CA PRO A 38 -11.21 16.44 -12.26
C PRO A 38 -10.83 15.09 -12.89
N VAL A 39 -10.46 15.08 -14.18
CA VAL A 39 -10.04 13.85 -14.88
C VAL A 39 -8.71 13.34 -14.32
N ALA A 40 -7.76 14.23 -14.07
CA ALA A 40 -6.47 13.88 -13.46
C ALA A 40 -6.67 13.33 -12.04
N ARG A 41 -7.57 13.93 -11.24
CA ARG A 41 -7.94 13.43 -9.91
C ARG A 41 -8.54 12.03 -9.96
N ALA A 42 -9.41 11.75 -10.93
CA ALA A 42 -10.00 10.42 -11.11
C ALA A 42 -8.94 9.35 -11.42
N ILE A 43 -7.97 9.68 -12.29
CA ILE A 43 -6.85 8.79 -12.62
C ILE A 43 -5.98 8.54 -11.38
N ALA A 44 -5.62 9.59 -10.63
CA ALA A 44 -4.85 9.46 -9.40
C ALA A 44 -5.57 8.59 -8.36
N CYS A 45 -6.89 8.77 -8.20
CA CYS A 45 -7.72 7.94 -7.33
C CYS A 45 -7.70 6.46 -7.77
N ALA A 46 -7.90 6.19 -9.06
CA ALA A 46 -7.85 4.83 -9.59
C ALA A 46 -6.48 4.16 -9.37
N CYS A 47 -5.39 4.89 -9.61
CA CYS A 47 -4.04 4.41 -9.34
C CYS A 47 -3.81 4.14 -7.85
N GLY A 48 -4.23 5.05 -6.95
CA GLY A 48 -4.10 4.87 -5.51
C GLY A 48 -4.84 3.63 -5.01
N VAL A 49 -6.06 3.40 -5.50
CA VAL A 49 -6.86 2.21 -5.20
C VAL A 49 -6.19 0.93 -5.71
N ALA A 50 -5.63 0.95 -6.92
CA ALA A 50 -4.88 -0.21 -7.44
C ALA A 50 -3.65 -0.53 -6.57
N VAL A 51 -2.93 0.49 -6.14
CA VAL A 51 -1.72 0.35 -5.31
C VAL A 51 -2.05 -0.17 -3.90
N MET A 52 -3.17 0.26 -3.29
CA MET A 52 -3.66 -0.27 -1.99
C MET A 52 -3.79 -1.80 -1.99
N VAL A 53 -4.16 -2.39 -3.13
CA VAL A 53 -4.35 -3.85 -3.26
C VAL A 53 -3.06 -4.53 -3.69
N ALA A 54 -2.33 -3.93 -4.63
CA ALA A 54 -1.15 -4.52 -5.22
C ALA A 54 0.03 -4.63 -4.24
N LEU A 55 0.27 -3.60 -3.41
CA LEU A 55 1.38 -3.59 -2.45
C LEU A 55 1.32 -4.75 -1.44
N PRO A 56 0.25 -4.91 -0.63
CA PRO A 56 0.20 -6.02 0.33
C PRO A 56 0.26 -7.39 -0.34
N LEU A 57 -0.27 -7.55 -1.55
CA LEU A 57 -0.15 -8.79 -2.33
C LEU A 57 1.28 -9.06 -2.80
N MET A 58 1.98 -8.05 -3.31
CA MET A 58 3.38 -8.15 -3.72
C MET A 58 4.26 -8.48 -2.51
N THR A 59 4.06 -7.76 -1.40
CA THR A 59 4.76 -7.96 -0.13
C THR A 59 4.52 -9.36 0.44
N ALA A 60 3.28 -9.87 0.38
CA ALA A 60 2.96 -11.25 0.75
C ALA A 60 3.69 -12.27 -0.12
N ARG A 61 3.76 -12.05 -1.44
CA ARG A 61 4.47 -12.95 -2.37
C ARG A 61 5.98 -12.92 -2.15
N THR A 62 6.56 -11.76 -1.87
CA THR A 62 8.01 -11.63 -1.61
C THR A 62 8.42 -12.23 -0.28
N LEU A 63 7.60 -12.10 0.77
CA LEU A 63 7.95 -12.57 2.11
C LEU A 63 7.56 -14.03 2.37
N LEU A 64 6.41 -14.49 1.89
CA LEU A 64 5.92 -15.84 2.18
C LEU A 64 5.99 -16.80 0.97
N GLY A 65 6.34 -16.32 -0.22
CA GLY A 65 6.46 -17.12 -1.45
C GLY A 65 5.22 -17.09 -2.34
N ASN A 66 5.40 -17.45 -3.62
CA ASN A 66 4.43 -17.20 -4.70
C ASN A 66 3.10 -17.98 -4.56
N ASN A 67 3.05 -19.02 -3.71
CA ASN A 67 1.88 -19.89 -3.52
C ASN A 67 1.08 -19.59 -2.24
N VAL A 68 1.39 -18.50 -1.53
CA VAL A 68 0.72 -18.23 -0.25
C VAL A 68 -0.68 -17.67 -0.47
N ARG A 69 -1.67 -18.43 0.01
CA ARG A 69 -3.04 -17.96 0.17
C ARG A 69 -3.12 -17.22 1.51
N LEU A 70 -3.52 -15.95 1.44
CA LEU A 70 -3.94 -15.20 2.62
C LEU A 70 -5.05 -15.98 3.35
N ASP A 71 -4.87 -16.21 4.65
CA ASP A 71 -5.90 -16.77 5.51
C ASP A 71 -7.21 -16.00 5.36
N GLY A 72 -8.35 -16.69 5.46
CA GLY A 72 -9.67 -16.07 5.27
C GLY A 72 -9.87 -14.81 6.12
N ARG A 73 -9.37 -14.82 7.36
CA ARG A 73 -9.43 -13.67 8.28
C ARG A 73 -8.58 -12.48 7.81
N ALA A 74 -7.37 -12.73 7.31
CA ALA A 74 -6.48 -11.70 6.77
C ALA A 74 -7.03 -11.10 5.46
N ARG A 75 -7.72 -11.92 4.67
CA ARG A 75 -8.40 -11.48 3.44
C ARG A 75 -9.57 -10.56 3.75
N THR A 76 -10.37 -10.90 4.76
CA THR A 76 -11.50 -10.06 5.21
C THR A 76 -11.01 -8.74 5.80
N SER A 77 -9.96 -8.75 6.62
CA SER A 77 -9.43 -7.50 7.19
C SER A 77 -8.84 -6.58 6.11
N LEU A 78 -8.10 -7.11 5.15
CA LEU A 78 -7.62 -6.34 3.98
C LEU A 78 -8.78 -5.79 3.15
N ALA A 79 -9.83 -6.57 2.91
CA ALA A 79 -11.01 -6.11 2.19
C ALA A 79 -11.74 -4.98 2.92
N VAL A 80 -11.90 -5.09 4.24
CA VAL A 80 -12.52 -4.04 5.05
C VAL A 80 -11.67 -2.76 5.04
N LEU A 81 -10.35 -2.88 5.23
CA LEU A 81 -9.43 -1.74 5.13
C LEU A 81 -9.48 -1.07 3.76
N PHE A 82 -9.50 -1.89 2.71
CA PHE A 82 -9.61 -1.41 1.34
C PHE A 82 -10.90 -0.62 1.13
N VAL A 83 -12.07 -1.15 1.49
CA VAL A 83 -13.35 -0.44 1.32
C VAL A 83 -13.39 0.84 2.17
N THR A 84 -12.94 0.74 3.42
CA THR A 84 -12.96 1.86 4.37
C THR A 84 -12.06 3.01 3.94
N LEU A 85 -10.97 2.75 3.20
CA LEU A 85 -10.02 3.77 2.78
C LEU A 85 -10.22 4.19 1.31
N ALA A 86 -10.61 3.28 0.42
CA ALA A 86 -10.81 3.57 -0.99
C ALA A 86 -12.02 4.50 -1.22
N VAL A 87 -13.13 4.29 -0.51
CA VAL A 87 -14.33 5.12 -0.64
C VAL A 87 -14.05 6.59 -0.27
N PRO A 88 -13.50 6.92 0.91
CA PRO A 88 -13.17 8.31 1.25
C PRO A 88 -12.06 8.87 0.37
N LEU A 89 -11.08 8.07 -0.06
CA LEU A 89 -10.04 8.52 -0.98
C LEU A 89 -10.63 9.00 -2.31
N VAL A 90 -11.57 8.24 -2.88
CA VAL A 90 -12.26 8.63 -4.12
C VAL A 90 -13.18 9.84 -3.87
N ALA A 91 -13.96 9.83 -2.78
CA ALA A 91 -14.91 10.91 -2.48
C ALA A 91 -14.20 12.26 -2.25
N LEU A 92 -13.15 12.27 -1.42
CA LEU A 92 -12.38 13.47 -1.10
C LEU A 92 -11.44 13.86 -2.25
N GLY A 93 -10.85 12.89 -2.95
CA GLY A 93 -9.97 13.11 -4.10
C GLY A 93 -10.71 13.71 -5.30
N MET A 94 -11.90 13.21 -5.62
CA MET A 94 -12.79 13.81 -6.62
C MET A 94 -13.20 15.24 -6.22
N GLY A 95 -13.46 15.45 -4.93
CA GLY A 95 -13.81 16.75 -4.36
C GLY A 95 -12.67 17.78 -4.35
N GLY A 96 -11.42 17.37 -4.64
CA GLY A 96 -10.24 18.24 -4.52
C GLY A 96 -10.02 18.76 -3.11
N ASN A 97 -10.37 17.95 -2.11
CA ASN A 97 -10.18 18.26 -0.69
C ASN A 97 -9.15 17.31 -0.06
N LEU A 98 -8.31 16.68 -0.89
CA LEU A 98 -7.45 15.59 -0.46
C LEU A 98 -6.00 15.91 -0.83
N ASN A 99 -5.27 16.41 0.16
CA ASN A 99 -3.84 16.65 0.04
C ASN A 99 -3.11 15.34 -0.30
N GLY A 100 -2.16 15.40 -1.23
CA GLY A 100 -1.38 14.24 -1.66
C GLY A 100 -0.68 13.49 -0.52
N GLY A 101 -0.27 14.17 0.55
CA GLY A 101 0.26 13.51 1.75
C GLY A 101 -0.77 12.59 2.42
N SER A 102 -2.01 13.07 2.58
CA SER A 102 -3.12 12.27 3.11
C SER A 102 -3.51 11.12 2.18
N ALA A 103 -3.45 11.35 0.86
CA ALA A 103 -3.65 10.33 -0.16
C ALA A 103 -2.65 9.18 0.00
N ALA A 104 -1.36 9.52 0.08
CA ALA A 104 -0.29 8.56 0.21
C ALA A 104 -0.44 7.73 1.48
N VAL A 105 -0.77 8.36 2.62
CA VAL A 105 -1.01 7.65 3.88
C VAL A 105 -2.20 6.70 3.74
N MET A 106 -3.34 7.16 3.20
CA MET A 106 -4.50 6.28 2.99
C MET A 106 -4.12 5.07 2.13
N VAL A 107 -3.35 5.27 1.05
CA VAL A 107 -2.94 4.17 0.15
C VAL A 107 -2.00 3.17 0.82
N LEU A 108 -1.15 3.61 1.74
CA LEU A 108 -0.14 2.77 2.40
C LEU A 108 -0.62 2.10 3.69
N VAL A 109 -1.66 2.61 4.34
CA VAL A 109 -2.21 2.04 5.57
C VAL A 109 -2.51 0.52 5.45
N PRO A 110 -3.13 0.01 4.36
CA PRO A 110 -3.35 -1.42 4.20
C PRO A 110 -2.07 -2.25 4.20
N GLU A 111 -0.99 -1.73 3.63
CA GLU A 111 0.31 -2.40 3.62
C GLU A 111 0.94 -2.43 5.01
N VAL A 112 0.93 -1.29 5.72
CA VAL A 112 1.47 -1.22 7.09
C VAL A 112 0.68 -2.13 8.03
N ALA A 113 -0.65 -2.16 7.90
CA ALA A 113 -1.52 -3.06 8.66
C ALA A 113 -1.23 -4.53 8.33
N PHE A 114 -0.96 -4.84 7.06
CA PHE A 114 -0.57 -6.19 6.65
C PHE A 114 0.78 -6.61 7.26
N LEU A 115 1.79 -5.74 7.19
CA LEU A 115 3.10 -5.98 7.79
C LEU A 115 3.02 -6.14 9.32
N ALA A 116 2.25 -5.28 10.00
CA ALA A 116 2.02 -5.39 11.43
C ALA A 116 1.33 -6.72 11.79
N SER A 117 0.37 -7.17 10.97
CA SER A 117 -0.28 -8.47 11.17
C SER A 117 0.67 -9.66 11.00
N LEU A 118 1.75 -9.53 10.21
CA LEU A 118 2.77 -10.57 10.09
C LEU A 118 3.68 -10.60 11.33
N GLY A 119 4.08 -9.43 11.85
CA GLY A 119 4.91 -9.33 13.05
C GLY A 119 4.19 -9.74 14.34
N ASN A 120 2.86 -9.68 14.38
CA ASN A 120 2.06 -10.02 15.56
C ASN A 120 1.69 -11.53 15.63
N ARG A 121 2.27 -12.39 14.79
CA ARG A 121 2.15 -13.84 14.93
C ARG A 121 3.00 -14.29 16.13
N PRO A 122 2.39 -14.82 17.21
CA PRO A 122 3.16 -15.35 18.33
C PRO A 122 3.90 -16.62 17.86
N GLY A 123 5.24 -16.59 17.81
CA GLY A 123 6.03 -17.80 17.55
C GLY A 123 7.26 -17.68 16.64
N THR A 124 7.86 -16.49 16.46
CA THR A 124 9.30 -16.41 16.16
C THR A 124 10.05 -15.98 17.40
#